data_AF-A0A543J5R0-F1
#
_entry.id   AF-A0A543J5R0-F1
#
_cell.length_a   1.000
_cell.length_b   1.000
_cell.length_c   1.000
_cell.angle_alpha   90.00
_cell.angle_beta   90.00
_cell.angle_gamma   90.00
#
_symmetry.space_group_name_H-M   'P 1'
#
loop_
_entity.id
_entity.type
_entity.pdbx_description
1 polymer ?
#
loop_
_entity_poly.entity_id
_entity_poly.type
_entity_poly.pdbx_seq_one_letter_code
_entity_poly.pdbx_strand_id
1 'polypeptide(L)'
;MLDAQREFSDEYTDAMRRRGELVRDRMTDWLRARLPLLRAVSVDDLDVDASDGIGRRAEIPWARVHSASRSPRPRDGWYVVYLFDARGESVYLTLMQGTTTWNGNSPVDRPAAELLAAAGRARAALAAELARRPDLRPAIALKGNRGKRARGYEHGTVTALEYRRDAIPTEDVLDADLLFLVSVLGRLHAVDEGPPGPADRPTPELADATASTARAAGRRSTGQGFGLDQAARTAVESHAVARAVLYLRAQGFAVRDVGAVESYDLDATRPGERVYVEVKGTTSTGAEVVLTHNEVRLNADRYPHTMLIVVSDIDLDRDATPPRAQGGRMRVVHPWHAAGEDLTPLAYRYRVPWPHAQRPGRGFVTGGS
;
A
#
# COMPACT_ATOMS: atom_id res chain seq x y z
N MET A 1 -29.46 -0.23 14.01
CA MET A 1 -28.31 0.66 13.79
C MET A 1 -28.75 2.03 13.28
N LEU A 2 -29.52 2.08 12.18
CA LEU A 2 -30.06 3.32 11.60
C LEU A 2 -30.85 4.19 12.59
N ASP A 3 -31.62 3.57 13.49
CA ASP A 3 -32.34 4.29 14.56
C ASP A 3 -31.39 5.05 15.48
N ALA A 4 -30.35 4.37 16.00
CA ALA A 4 -29.35 4.97 16.87
C ALA A 4 -28.48 6.01 16.14
N GLN A 5 -28.35 5.91 14.82
CA GLN A 5 -27.63 6.87 13.99
C GLN A 5 -28.32 8.23 13.93
N ARG A 6 -29.66 8.29 14.05
CA ARG A 6 -30.41 9.57 14.08
C ARG A 6 -30.10 10.42 15.30
N GLU A 7 -29.60 9.79 16.35
CA GLU A 7 -29.19 10.43 17.60
C GLU A 7 -27.67 10.69 17.63
N PHE A 8 -27.04 10.81 16.45
CA PHE A 8 -25.60 10.99 16.34
C PHE A 8 -25.10 12.17 17.18
N SER A 9 -24.11 11.85 18.02
CA SER A 9 -23.23 12.80 18.68
C SER A 9 -21.81 12.30 18.51
N ASP A 10 -20.83 13.21 18.39
CA ASP A 10 -19.41 12.86 18.38
C ASP A 10 -18.87 12.59 19.81
N GLU A 11 -19.70 12.80 20.83
CA GLU A 11 -19.48 12.50 22.23
C GLU A 11 -20.01 11.13 22.66
N TYR A 12 -19.70 10.74 23.89
CA TYR A 12 -20.11 9.45 24.44
C TYR A 12 -21.50 9.53 25.06
N THR A 13 -22.54 9.22 24.27
CA THR A 13 -23.93 9.10 24.73
C THR A 13 -24.39 7.65 24.77
N ASP A 14 -25.48 7.35 25.49
CA ASP A 14 -26.07 5.99 25.52
C ASP A 14 -26.47 5.50 24.13
N ALA A 15 -27.02 6.39 23.30
CA ALA A 15 -27.34 6.09 21.90
C ALA A 15 -26.09 5.73 21.08
N MET A 16 -24.98 6.46 21.29
CA MET A 16 -23.71 6.17 20.62
C MET A 16 -23.03 4.90 21.14
N ARG A 17 -23.16 4.58 22.43
CA ARG A 17 -22.72 3.30 22.99
C ARG A 17 -23.47 2.14 22.35
N ARG A 18 -24.81 2.21 22.30
CA ARG A 18 -25.65 1.22 21.64
C ARG A 18 -25.34 1.08 20.15
N ARG A 19 -25.13 2.19 19.44
CA ARG A 19 -24.72 2.17 18.03
C ARG A 19 -23.38 1.44 17.86
N GLY A 20 -22.42 1.74 18.72
CA GLY A 20 -21.10 1.11 18.73
C GLY A 20 -21.16 -0.41 18.96
N GLU A 21 -21.96 -0.88 19.90
CA GLU A 21 -22.19 -2.32 20.15
C GLU A 21 -22.83 -2.99 18.92
N LEU A 22 -23.84 -2.35 18.32
CA LEU A 22 -24.48 -2.90 17.13
C LEU A 22 -23.50 -3.01 15.94
N VAL A 23 -22.66 -2.00 15.72
CA VAL A 23 -21.71 -1.99 14.59
C VAL A 23 -20.49 -2.87 14.85
N ARG A 24 -19.84 -2.75 16.01
CA ARG A 24 -18.58 -3.47 16.29
C ARG A 24 -18.79 -4.92 16.69
N ASP A 25 -19.94 -5.25 17.29
CA ASP A 25 -20.19 -6.59 17.79
C ASP A 25 -21.21 -7.29 16.90
N ARG A 26 -22.48 -6.85 16.89
CA ARG A 26 -23.56 -7.58 16.19
C ARG A 26 -23.34 -7.69 14.68
N MET A 27 -22.94 -6.61 14.03
CA MET A 27 -22.68 -6.61 12.59
C MET A 27 -21.45 -7.43 12.24
N THR A 28 -20.39 -7.29 13.04
CA THR A 28 -19.15 -8.05 12.87
C THR A 28 -19.41 -9.54 13.01
N ASP A 29 -20.18 -9.97 14.01
CA ASP A 29 -20.56 -11.37 14.22
C ASP A 29 -21.39 -11.90 13.05
N TRP A 30 -22.35 -11.09 12.58
CA TRP A 30 -23.17 -11.41 11.42
C TRP A 30 -22.34 -11.62 10.14
N LEU A 31 -21.35 -10.75 9.89
CA LEU A 31 -20.41 -10.88 8.77
C LEU A 31 -19.45 -12.07 8.94
N ARG A 32 -18.92 -12.29 10.15
CA ARG A 32 -18.01 -13.39 10.47
C ARG A 32 -18.67 -14.76 10.26
N ALA A 33 -19.94 -14.90 10.62
CA ALA A 33 -20.70 -16.12 10.37
C ALA A 33 -20.80 -16.47 8.87
N ARG A 34 -20.66 -15.48 7.98
CA ARG A 34 -20.75 -15.63 6.52
C ARG A 34 -19.39 -15.80 5.84
N LEU A 35 -18.28 -15.52 6.52
CA LEU A 35 -16.93 -15.64 5.94
C LEU A 35 -16.69 -16.97 5.22
N PRO A 36 -17.13 -18.15 5.70
CA PRO A 36 -16.94 -19.40 4.96
C PRO A 36 -17.54 -19.38 3.55
N LEU A 37 -18.77 -18.86 3.39
CA LEU A 37 -19.43 -18.75 2.09
C LEU A 37 -18.79 -17.65 1.23
N LEU A 38 -18.43 -16.53 1.85
CA LEU A 38 -17.82 -15.39 1.16
C LEU A 38 -16.43 -15.74 0.59
N ARG A 39 -15.63 -16.52 1.33
CA ARG A 39 -14.32 -16.99 0.87
C ARG A 39 -14.44 -17.92 -0.33
N ALA A 40 -15.46 -18.78 -0.35
CA ALA A 40 -15.70 -19.72 -1.45
C ALA A 40 -16.01 -19.06 -2.80
N VAL A 41 -16.45 -17.79 -2.82
CA VAL A 41 -16.79 -17.05 -4.04
C VAL A 41 -15.77 -15.97 -4.40
N SER A 42 -14.70 -15.81 -3.62
CA SER A 42 -13.76 -14.70 -3.73
C SER A 42 -12.33 -15.13 -3.37
N VAL A 43 -11.77 -14.63 -2.27
CA VAL A 43 -10.41 -14.96 -1.79
C VAL A 43 -10.45 -15.63 -0.42
N ASP A 44 -9.47 -16.50 -0.14
CA ASP A 44 -9.48 -17.33 1.08
C ASP A 44 -9.22 -16.56 2.38
N ASP A 45 -8.57 -15.41 2.28
CA ASP A 45 -8.09 -14.63 3.42
C ASP A 45 -9.01 -13.48 3.82
N LEU A 46 -10.30 -13.56 3.46
CA LEU A 46 -11.27 -12.55 3.87
C LEU A 46 -11.40 -12.47 5.40
N ASP A 47 -11.42 -11.25 5.92
CA ASP A 47 -11.64 -10.92 7.32
C ASP A 47 -12.62 -9.74 7.46
N VAL A 48 -13.04 -9.46 8.68
CA VAL A 48 -14.04 -8.45 9.02
C VAL A 48 -13.51 -7.45 10.03
N ASP A 49 -13.64 -6.18 9.69
CA ASP A 49 -13.37 -5.05 10.57
C ASP A 49 -14.60 -4.16 10.69
N ALA A 50 -14.74 -3.46 11.81
CA ALA A 50 -15.76 -2.44 11.98
C ALA A 50 -15.24 -1.26 12.81
N SER A 51 -15.77 -0.07 12.55
CA SER A 51 -15.46 1.11 13.33
C SER A 51 -16.64 2.07 13.42
N ASP A 52 -16.84 2.63 14.61
CA ASP A 52 -17.71 3.77 14.87
C ASP A 52 -16.92 4.99 15.39
N GLY A 53 -15.60 5.02 15.16
CA GLY A 53 -14.67 6.02 15.66
C GLY A 53 -13.81 5.58 16.86
N ILE A 54 -12.55 6.01 16.88
CA ILE A 54 -11.62 5.82 18.01
C ILE A 54 -11.55 7.14 18.78
N GLY A 55 -11.88 7.11 20.09
CA GLY A 55 -12.03 8.31 20.90
C GLY A 55 -13.40 8.96 20.67
N ARG A 56 -13.47 9.92 19.74
CA ARG A 56 -14.75 10.52 19.32
C ARG A 56 -15.51 9.60 18.38
N ARG A 57 -16.84 9.69 18.42
CA ARG A 57 -17.72 8.88 17.58
C ARG A 57 -17.73 9.41 16.16
N ALA A 58 -17.48 8.51 15.21
CA ALA A 58 -17.51 8.80 13.79
C ALA A 58 -18.95 9.11 13.35
N GLU A 59 -19.10 10.14 12.52
CA GLU A 59 -20.37 10.49 11.89
C GLU A 59 -20.86 9.37 10.96
N ILE A 60 -19.93 8.75 10.23
CA ILE A 60 -20.18 7.61 9.34
C ILE A 60 -19.55 6.35 9.96
N PRO A 61 -20.30 5.55 10.74
CA PRO A 61 -19.81 4.25 11.18
C PRO A 61 -19.85 3.25 10.03
N TRP A 62 -19.03 2.20 10.12
CA TRP A 62 -18.91 1.21 9.06
C TRP A 62 -18.50 -0.17 9.56
N ALA A 63 -18.81 -1.19 8.76
CA ALA A 63 -18.31 -2.56 8.90
C ALA A 63 -17.95 -3.11 7.52
N ARG A 64 -16.75 -3.67 7.37
CA ARG A 64 -16.18 -4.07 6.09
C ARG A 64 -15.79 -5.55 6.08
N VAL A 65 -15.88 -6.16 4.91
CA VAL A 65 -15.27 -7.43 4.53
C VAL A 65 -14.10 -7.11 3.61
N HIS A 66 -12.91 -7.61 3.93
CA HIS A 66 -11.69 -7.28 3.20
C HIS A 66 -10.75 -8.48 3.13
N SER A 67 -9.88 -8.53 2.13
CA SER A 67 -8.74 -9.46 2.11
C SER A 67 -7.69 -9.01 3.12
N ALA A 68 -7.23 -9.90 4.00
CA ALA A 68 -6.22 -9.58 5.00
C ALA A 68 -4.85 -9.24 4.38
N SER A 69 -4.50 -9.87 3.26
CA SER A 69 -3.24 -9.63 2.53
C SER A 69 -3.29 -8.40 1.63
N ARG A 70 -4.45 -8.11 1.01
CA ARG A 70 -4.57 -7.02 0.02
C ARG A 70 -5.05 -5.70 0.61
N SER A 71 -5.88 -5.78 1.65
CA SER A 71 -6.53 -4.60 2.26
C SER A 71 -6.42 -4.63 3.80
N PRO A 72 -5.20 -4.83 4.37
CA PRO A 72 -4.98 -5.10 5.79
C PRO A 72 -5.44 -3.98 6.72
N ARG A 73 -5.59 -2.76 6.21
CA ARG A 73 -6.11 -1.61 6.95
C ARG A 73 -7.27 -0.97 6.18
N PRO A 74 -8.22 -0.27 6.84
CA PRO A 74 -9.35 0.42 6.19
C PRO A 74 -8.95 1.44 5.12
N ARG A 75 -7.70 1.89 5.16
CA ARG A 75 -7.14 2.86 4.23
C ARG A 75 -6.39 2.24 3.04
N ASP A 76 -6.23 0.92 3.03
CA ASP A 76 -5.46 0.21 2.01
C ASP A 76 -6.38 -0.65 1.15
N GLY A 77 -6.13 -0.65 -0.16
CA GLY A 77 -6.73 -1.57 -1.13
C GLY A 77 -8.24 -1.39 -1.33
N TRP A 78 -8.84 -2.44 -1.90
CA TRP A 78 -10.26 -2.55 -2.23
C TRP A 78 -10.98 -3.44 -1.21
N TYR A 79 -12.22 -3.11 -0.88
CA TYR A 79 -13.02 -3.90 0.05
C TYR A 79 -14.51 -3.64 -0.13
N VAL A 80 -15.33 -4.53 0.43
CA VAL A 80 -16.77 -4.36 0.52
C VAL A 80 -17.11 -3.86 1.91
N VAL A 81 -17.93 -2.82 2.03
CA VAL A 81 -18.22 -2.16 3.31
C VAL A 81 -19.65 -1.67 3.38
N TYR A 82 -20.24 -1.80 4.55
CA TYR A 82 -21.47 -1.12 4.90
C TYR A 82 -21.17 0.26 5.45
N LEU A 83 -21.69 1.30 4.80
CA LEU A 83 -21.59 2.69 5.22
C LEU A 83 -22.95 3.20 5.66
N PHE A 84 -23.08 3.60 6.93
CA PHE A 84 -24.32 4.17 7.45
C PHE A 84 -24.31 5.69 7.23
N ASP A 85 -25.32 6.22 6.52
CA ASP A 85 -25.38 7.65 6.30
C ASP A 85 -25.53 8.43 7.62
N ALA A 86 -25.08 9.67 7.62
CA ALA A 86 -25.03 10.50 8.83
C ALA A 86 -26.41 10.70 9.47
N ARG A 87 -27.49 10.62 8.67
CA ARG A 87 -28.86 10.86 9.12
C ARG A 87 -29.58 9.59 9.55
N GLY A 88 -28.97 8.41 9.39
CA GLY A 88 -29.61 7.13 9.64
C GLY A 88 -30.79 6.85 8.71
N GLU A 89 -30.81 7.43 7.51
CA GLU A 89 -31.88 7.25 6.52
C GLU A 89 -31.62 6.01 5.65
N SER A 90 -30.36 5.78 5.29
CA SER A 90 -29.92 4.65 4.47
C SER A 90 -28.61 4.05 4.99
N VAL A 91 -28.40 2.77 4.70
CA VAL A 91 -27.10 2.10 4.76
C VAL A 91 -26.75 1.59 3.37
N TYR A 92 -25.49 1.75 2.97
CA TYR A 92 -25.01 1.37 1.65
C TYR A 92 -24.05 0.19 1.77
N LEU A 93 -24.36 -0.93 1.10
CA LEU A 93 -23.40 -1.99 0.86
C LEU A 93 -22.56 -1.60 -0.36
N THR A 94 -21.27 -1.34 -0.14
CA THR A 94 -20.45 -0.57 -1.07
C THR A 94 -19.18 -1.33 -1.40
N LEU A 95 -18.84 -1.48 -2.68
CA LEU A 95 -17.48 -1.81 -3.12
C LEU A 95 -16.71 -0.50 -3.26
N MET A 96 -15.61 -0.35 -2.52
CA MET A 96 -14.82 0.88 -2.51
C MET A 96 -13.33 0.66 -2.25
N GLN A 97 -12.57 1.75 -2.35
CA GLN A 97 -11.14 1.82 -2.00
C GLN A 97 -10.89 2.59 -0.71
N GLY A 98 -9.71 2.38 -0.13
CA GLY A 98 -9.15 3.25 0.90
C GLY A 98 -9.05 4.73 0.46
N THR A 99 -9.58 5.63 1.29
CA THR A 99 -9.74 7.05 0.95
C THR A 99 -8.75 7.98 1.67
N THR A 100 -7.90 7.42 2.53
CA THR A 100 -6.86 8.16 3.24
C THR A 100 -5.51 7.51 3.02
N THR A 101 -4.43 8.29 3.08
CA THR A 101 -3.06 7.79 3.11
C THR A 101 -2.41 8.21 4.41
N TRP A 102 -1.18 7.73 4.62
CA TRP A 102 -0.36 8.17 5.74
C TRP A 102 0.79 9.02 5.19
N ASN A 103 0.93 10.26 5.65
CA ASN A 103 2.01 11.17 5.23
C ASN A 103 3.24 11.14 6.16
N GLY A 104 3.34 10.15 7.04
CA GLY A 104 4.41 10.06 8.06
C GLY A 104 3.96 10.51 9.44
N ASN A 105 3.11 11.55 9.55
CA ASN A 105 2.66 12.10 10.83
C ASN A 105 1.18 11.86 11.14
N SER A 106 0.32 11.86 10.11
CA SER A 106 -1.13 11.78 10.30
C SER A 106 -1.83 11.15 9.09
N PRO A 107 -3.04 10.59 9.27
CA PRO A 107 -3.90 10.23 8.14
C PRO A 107 -4.29 11.49 7.36
N VAL A 108 -4.12 11.47 6.05
CA VAL A 108 -4.52 12.56 5.14
C VAL A 108 -5.49 12.01 4.11
N ASP A 109 -6.50 12.80 3.74
CA ASP A 109 -7.44 12.41 2.69
C ASP A 109 -6.71 12.35 1.34
N ARG A 110 -7.02 11.33 0.55
CA ARG A 110 -6.57 11.25 -0.84
C ARG A 110 -7.26 12.32 -1.69
N PRO A 111 -6.59 12.87 -2.72
CA PRO A 111 -7.21 13.81 -3.63
C PRO A 111 -8.45 13.21 -4.30
N ALA A 112 -9.54 13.99 -4.36
CA ALA A 112 -10.81 13.52 -4.91
C ALA A 112 -10.69 13.03 -6.36
N ALA A 113 -9.87 13.70 -7.18
CA ALA A 113 -9.63 13.33 -8.57
C ALA A 113 -9.01 11.93 -8.69
N GLU A 114 -8.07 11.58 -7.81
CA GLU A 114 -7.45 10.24 -7.80
C GLU A 114 -8.45 9.16 -7.40
N LEU A 115 -9.25 9.41 -6.36
CA LEU A 115 -10.29 8.48 -5.91
C LEU A 115 -11.31 8.22 -7.03
N LEU A 116 -11.81 9.28 -7.66
CA LEU A 116 -12.76 9.19 -8.77
C LEU A 116 -12.16 8.45 -9.97
N ALA A 117 -10.91 8.74 -10.32
CA ALA A 117 -10.22 8.07 -11.43
C ALA A 117 -10.03 6.57 -11.16
N ALA A 118 -9.58 6.19 -9.97
CA ALA A 118 -9.41 4.79 -9.59
C ALA A 118 -10.76 4.06 -9.55
N ALA A 119 -11.81 4.66 -9.00
CA ALA A 119 -13.16 4.09 -9.00
C ALA A 119 -13.72 3.94 -10.43
N GLY A 120 -13.43 4.90 -11.32
CA GLY A 120 -13.76 4.84 -12.74
C GLY A 120 -13.08 3.68 -13.45
N ARG A 121 -11.77 3.46 -13.22
CA ARG A 121 -11.03 2.31 -13.76
C ARG A 121 -11.61 0.98 -13.28
N ALA A 122 -11.88 0.86 -11.98
CA ALA A 122 -12.50 -0.34 -11.41
C ALA A 122 -13.89 -0.62 -12.02
N ARG A 123 -14.74 0.42 -12.17
CA ARG A 123 -16.05 0.27 -12.84
C ARG A 123 -15.90 -0.21 -14.29
N ALA A 124 -14.94 0.34 -15.03
CA ALA A 124 -14.70 -0.07 -16.42
C ALA A 124 -14.22 -1.52 -16.51
N ALA A 125 -13.29 -1.92 -15.64
CA ALA A 125 -12.79 -3.29 -15.55
C ALA A 125 -13.86 -4.32 -15.19
N LEU A 126 -14.86 -3.91 -14.39
CA LEU A 126 -15.95 -4.76 -13.90
C LEU A 126 -17.25 -4.59 -14.68
N ALA A 127 -17.24 -3.94 -15.85
CA ALA A 127 -18.46 -3.53 -16.54
C ALA A 127 -19.42 -4.71 -16.80
N ALA A 128 -18.90 -5.88 -17.17
CA ALA A 128 -19.70 -7.08 -17.40
C ALA A 128 -20.32 -7.62 -16.10
N GLU A 129 -19.57 -7.62 -15.01
CA GLU A 129 -20.04 -8.03 -13.70
C GLU A 129 -21.13 -7.08 -13.16
N LEU A 130 -20.90 -5.77 -13.26
CA LEU A 130 -21.82 -4.74 -12.76
C LEU A 130 -23.12 -4.69 -13.58
N ALA A 131 -23.07 -4.92 -14.89
CA ALA A 131 -24.26 -4.94 -15.75
C ALA A 131 -25.29 -6.02 -15.38
N ARG A 132 -24.89 -7.05 -14.61
CA ARG A 132 -25.81 -8.10 -14.11
C ARG A 132 -26.77 -7.59 -13.02
N ARG A 133 -26.53 -6.41 -12.44
CA ARG A 133 -27.32 -5.84 -11.34
C ARG A 133 -27.65 -4.37 -11.62
N PRO A 134 -28.81 -4.07 -12.26
CA PRO A 134 -29.19 -2.71 -12.65
C PRO A 134 -29.57 -1.81 -11.46
N ASP A 135 -29.77 -2.39 -10.29
CA ASP A 135 -30.06 -1.73 -9.02
C ASP A 135 -28.81 -1.16 -8.33
N LEU A 136 -27.62 -1.49 -8.83
CA LEU A 136 -26.37 -0.91 -8.37
C LEU A 136 -26.26 0.58 -8.69
N ARG A 137 -25.74 1.34 -7.72
CA ARG A 137 -25.53 2.78 -7.83
C ARG A 137 -24.04 3.09 -7.95
N PRO A 138 -23.61 3.88 -8.95
CA PRO A 138 -22.21 4.28 -9.08
C PRO A 138 -21.78 5.36 -8.08
N ALA A 139 -22.75 5.97 -7.37
CA ALA A 139 -22.52 7.01 -6.38
C ALA A 139 -23.49 6.83 -5.20
N ILE A 140 -23.04 7.25 -4.02
CA ILE A 140 -23.80 7.22 -2.77
C ILE A 140 -23.89 8.65 -2.19
N ALA A 141 -24.83 8.86 -1.27
CA ALA A 141 -24.97 10.11 -0.53
C ALA A 141 -25.00 9.80 0.97
N LEU A 142 -23.89 10.09 1.65
CA LEU A 142 -23.70 9.82 3.07
C LEU A 142 -24.18 10.97 3.96
N LYS A 143 -24.50 12.13 3.37
CA LYS A 143 -25.19 13.25 4.05
C LYS A 143 -24.45 13.79 5.28
N GLY A 144 -23.13 13.58 5.35
CA GLY A 144 -22.29 14.05 6.44
C GLY A 144 -22.16 15.57 6.46
N ASN A 145 -22.33 16.16 7.63
CA ASN A 145 -22.23 17.61 7.83
C ASN A 145 -20.90 18.00 8.51
N ARG A 146 -20.21 17.05 9.15
CA ARG A 146 -18.99 17.31 9.94
C ARG A 146 -17.80 16.51 9.39
N GLY A 147 -17.32 16.91 8.21
CA GLY A 147 -15.96 16.60 7.77
C GLY A 147 -15.81 16.06 6.35
N LYS A 148 -14.55 16.02 5.90
CA LYS A 148 -14.17 15.56 4.55
C LYS A 148 -14.33 14.05 4.34
N ARG A 149 -14.47 13.26 5.41
CA ARG A 149 -14.54 11.79 5.35
C ARG A 149 -15.74 11.26 4.58
N ALA A 150 -16.94 11.79 4.80
CA ALA A 150 -18.13 11.39 4.06
C ALA A 150 -17.91 11.57 2.55
N ARG A 151 -17.41 12.75 2.13
CA ARG A 151 -17.05 13.02 0.73
C ARG A 151 -15.95 12.09 0.22
N GLY A 152 -14.95 11.78 1.03
CA GLY A 152 -13.91 10.81 0.69
C GLY A 152 -14.50 9.45 0.34
N TYR A 153 -15.39 8.92 1.17
CA TYR A 153 -16.08 7.66 0.93
C TYR A 153 -16.99 7.71 -0.31
N GLU A 154 -17.71 8.81 -0.52
CA GLU A 154 -18.51 9.02 -1.73
C GLU A 154 -17.63 8.99 -2.99
N HIS A 155 -16.48 9.67 -2.99
CA HIS A 155 -15.55 9.66 -4.13
C HIS A 155 -14.84 8.32 -4.32
N GLY A 156 -14.58 7.58 -3.23
CA GLY A 156 -13.93 6.27 -3.26
C GLY A 156 -14.84 5.12 -3.70
N THR A 157 -16.14 5.38 -3.87
CA THR A 157 -17.15 4.37 -4.21
C THR A 157 -17.01 3.92 -5.67
N VAL A 158 -16.85 2.61 -5.86
CA VAL A 158 -16.94 1.96 -7.19
C VAL A 158 -18.41 1.75 -7.52
N THR A 159 -19.14 1.07 -6.63
CA THR A 159 -20.56 0.79 -6.76
C THR A 159 -21.18 0.47 -5.40
N ALA A 160 -22.50 0.61 -5.26
CA ALA A 160 -23.21 0.29 -4.04
C ALA A 160 -24.66 -0.18 -4.26
N LEU A 161 -25.18 -0.90 -3.28
CA LEU A 161 -26.62 -1.10 -3.07
C LEU A 161 -27.08 -0.23 -1.91
N GLU A 162 -28.24 0.42 -2.06
CA GLU A 162 -28.83 1.27 -1.03
C GLU A 162 -29.95 0.52 -0.30
N TYR A 163 -29.85 0.41 1.02
CA TYR A 163 -30.93 -0.07 1.89
C TYR A 163 -31.49 1.10 2.69
N ARG A 164 -32.69 1.54 2.33
CA ARG A 164 -33.41 2.57 3.08
C ARG A 164 -33.97 2.00 4.38
N ARG A 165 -33.95 2.80 5.44
CA ARG A 165 -34.46 2.42 6.77
C ARG A 165 -35.89 1.88 6.77
N ASP A 166 -36.75 2.47 5.95
CA ASP A 166 -38.16 2.11 5.82
C ASP A 166 -38.42 0.91 4.89
N ALA A 167 -37.36 0.38 4.25
CA ALA A 167 -37.43 -0.70 3.27
C ALA A 167 -36.20 -1.61 3.35
N ILE A 168 -35.73 -1.95 4.56
CA ILE A 168 -34.64 -2.91 4.73
C ILE A 168 -35.14 -4.28 4.26
N PRO A 169 -34.45 -4.93 3.31
CA PRO A 169 -34.90 -6.20 2.76
C PRO A 169 -34.69 -7.35 3.76
N THR A 170 -35.16 -8.54 3.40
CA THR A 170 -34.96 -9.75 4.21
C THR A 170 -33.49 -10.15 4.27
N GLU A 171 -33.13 -10.96 5.27
CA GLU A 171 -31.75 -11.42 5.45
C GLU A 171 -31.22 -12.20 4.24
N ASP A 172 -32.06 -13.01 3.59
CA ASP A 172 -31.68 -13.74 2.36
C ASP A 172 -31.24 -12.80 1.22
N VAL A 173 -31.89 -11.63 1.10
CA VAL A 173 -31.51 -10.62 0.10
C VAL A 173 -30.21 -9.96 0.49
N LEU A 174 -30.03 -9.60 1.77
CA LEU A 174 -28.77 -9.03 2.27
C LEU A 174 -27.59 -9.98 2.05
N ASP A 175 -27.82 -11.28 2.22
CA ASP A 175 -26.82 -12.34 2.00
C ASP A 175 -26.46 -12.49 0.54
N ALA A 176 -27.46 -12.54 -0.35
CA ALA A 176 -27.25 -12.60 -1.79
C ALA A 176 -26.50 -11.36 -2.32
N ASP A 177 -26.83 -10.19 -1.80
CA ASP A 177 -26.21 -8.92 -2.17
C ASP A 177 -24.76 -8.83 -1.68
N LEU A 178 -24.48 -9.29 -0.46
CA LEU A 178 -23.13 -9.38 0.08
C LEU A 178 -22.27 -10.38 -0.70
N LEU A 179 -22.81 -11.58 -0.98
CA LEU A 179 -22.14 -12.59 -1.79
C LEU A 179 -21.81 -12.04 -3.19
N PHE A 180 -22.76 -11.36 -3.82
CA PHE A 180 -22.56 -10.73 -5.12
C PHE A 180 -21.40 -9.74 -5.06
N LEU A 181 -21.43 -8.72 -4.19
CA LEU A 181 -20.39 -7.70 -4.16
C LEU A 181 -19.02 -8.25 -3.72
N VAL A 182 -18.97 -9.28 -2.86
CA VAL A 182 -17.71 -9.95 -2.50
C VAL A 182 -17.16 -10.79 -3.65
N SER A 183 -18.01 -11.43 -4.46
CA SER A 183 -17.56 -12.08 -5.71
C SER A 183 -17.00 -11.07 -6.71
N VAL A 184 -17.63 -9.89 -6.81
CA VAL A 184 -17.14 -8.79 -7.66
C VAL A 184 -15.81 -8.25 -7.13
N LEU A 185 -15.62 -8.17 -5.81
CA LEU A 185 -14.33 -7.86 -5.20
C LEU A 185 -13.26 -8.90 -5.58
N GLY A 186 -13.59 -10.19 -5.57
CA GLY A 186 -12.68 -11.25 -6.01
C GLY A 186 -12.28 -11.11 -7.47
N ARG A 187 -13.23 -10.75 -8.35
CA ARG A 187 -12.97 -10.43 -9.76
C ARG A 187 -12.10 -9.19 -9.91
N LEU A 188 -12.34 -8.14 -9.13
CA LEU A 188 -11.52 -6.95 -9.14
C LEU A 188 -10.09 -7.30 -8.75
N HIS A 189 -9.88 -8.07 -7.68
CA HIS A 189 -8.57 -8.58 -7.29
C HIS A 189 -7.93 -9.42 -8.38
N ALA A 190 -8.68 -10.28 -9.08
CA ALA A 190 -8.16 -11.07 -10.19
C ALA A 190 -7.77 -10.23 -11.42
N VAL A 191 -8.49 -9.12 -11.69
CA VAL A 191 -8.14 -8.17 -12.76
C VAL A 191 -6.95 -7.31 -12.36
N ASP A 192 -6.86 -6.92 -11.08
CA ASP A 192 -5.69 -6.27 -10.48
C ASP A 192 -4.46 -7.22 -10.43
N GLU A 193 -4.71 -8.54 -10.44
CA GLU A 193 -3.73 -9.63 -10.54
C GLU A 193 -3.47 -10.16 -11.95
N GLY A 194 -4.24 -9.72 -12.96
CA GLY A 194 -3.78 -9.76 -14.34
C GLY A 194 -2.42 -9.03 -14.43
N PRO A 195 -1.58 -9.29 -15.45
CA PRO A 195 -0.26 -8.66 -15.55
C PRO A 195 -0.44 -7.16 -15.30
N PRO A 196 0.10 -6.62 -14.19
CA PRO A 196 -0.37 -5.34 -13.70
C PRO A 196 -0.08 -4.27 -14.71
N GLY A 197 -1.02 -3.34 -14.81
CA GLY A 197 -0.77 -2.06 -15.44
C GLY A 197 0.48 -1.43 -14.80
N PRO A 198 1.45 -0.96 -15.60
CA PRO A 198 2.76 -0.56 -15.13
C PRO A 198 2.78 0.33 -13.85
N ALA A 199 1.79 1.19 -13.60
CA ALA A 199 1.91 2.33 -12.68
C ALA A 199 1.47 2.15 -11.20
N ASP A 200 0.63 1.17 -10.85
CA ASP A 200 -0.05 1.14 -9.52
C ASP A 200 0.49 0.06 -8.53
N ARG A 201 1.54 -0.70 -8.89
CA ARG A 201 2.17 -1.69 -7.99
C ARG A 201 3.29 -1.03 -7.16
N PRO A 202 3.31 -1.10 -5.82
CA PRO A 202 4.53 -0.81 -5.07
C PRO A 202 5.60 -1.78 -5.55
N THR A 203 6.71 -1.25 -6.04
CA THR A 203 7.71 -2.07 -6.70
C THR A 203 8.15 -3.21 -5.77
N PRO A 204 8.46 -4.43 -6.26
CA PRO A 204 8.90 -5.55 -5.41
C PRO A 204 9.95 -5.14 -4.37
N GLU A 205 10.80 -4.18 -4.75
CA GLU A 205 11.85 -3.60 -3.93
C GLU A 205 11.29 -2.78 -2.75
N LEU A 206 10.22 -1.98 -2.97
CA LEU A 206 9.51 -1.24 -1.93
C LEU A 206 8.77 -2.16 -0.96
N ALA A 207 8.15 -3.22 -1.48
CA ALA A 207 7.49 -4.25 -0.68
C ALA A 207 8.51 -4.98 0.22
N ASP A 208 9.67 -5.35 -0.32
CA ASP A 208 10.75 -6.00 0.41
C ASP A 208 11.44 -5.08 1.42
N ALA A 209 11.66 -3.81 1.10
CA ALA A 209 12.19 -2.81 2.02
C ALA A 209 11.24 -2.61 3.22
N THR A 210 9.93 -2.59 2.96
CA THR A 210 8.90 -2.49 4.01
C THR A 210 8.81 -3.78 4.84
N ALA A 211 8.93 -4.95 4.22
CA ALA A 211 8.89 -6.23 4.91
C ALA A 211 10.15 -6.47 5.77
N SER A 212 11.34 -6.09 5.29
CA SER A 212 12.60 -6.21 6.02
C SER A 212 12.66 -5.28 7.23
N THR A 213 12.17 -4.04 7.10
CA THR A 213 12.03 -3.11 8.23
C THR A 213 11.03 -3.62 9.27
N ALA A 214 9.90 -4.19 8.84
CA ALA A 214 8.94 -4.82 9.74
C ALA A 214 9.53 -6.02 10.51
N ARG A 215 10.31 -6.88 9.83
CA ARG A 215 11.02 -8.00 10.46
C ARG A 215 12.07 -7.53 11.47
N ALA A 216 12.86 -6.51 11.13
CA ALA A 216 13.85 -5.92 12.02
C ALA A 216 13.21 -5.29 13.28
N ALA A 217 11.96 -4.84 13.19
CA ALA A 217 11.16 -4.33 14.32
C ALA A 217 10.49 -5.44 15.16
N GLY A 218 10.82 -6.72 14.95
CA GLY A 218 10.29 -7.84 15.74
C GLY A 218 8.82 -8.18 15.49
N ARG A 219 8.20 -7.61 14.45
CA ARG A 219 6.84 -7.98 14.04
C ARG A 219 6.90 -9.28 13.24
N ARG A 220 6.12 -10.29 13.64
CA ARG A 220 5.93 -11.50 12.81
C ARG A 220 5.30 -11.07 11.48
N SER A 221 6.08 -11.11 10.40
CA SER A 221 5.53 -10.92 9.06
C SER A 221 4.77 -12.20 8.67
N THR A 222 3.45 -12.14 8.66
CA THR A 222 2.57 -13.22 8.19
C THR A 222 2.35 -13.14 6.67
N GLY A 223 3.43 -12.86 5.92
CA GLY A 223 3.39 -12.79 4.46
C GLY A 223 4.21 -13.93 3.87
N GLN A 224 3.53 -14.91 3.29
CA GLN A 224 4.14 -15.85 2.35
C GLN A 224 4.58 -15.06 1.11
N GLY A 225 5.90 -14.96 0.87
CA GLY A 225 6.49 -14.98 -0.47
C GLY A 225 6.26 -13.85 -1.48
N PHE A 226 5.85 -12.62 -1.11
CA PHE A 226 5.69 -11.54 -2.09
C PHE A 226 7.01 -10.93 -2.64
N GLY A 227 8.15 -11.25 -2.04
CA GLY A 227 9.47 -10.77 -2.50
C GLY A 227 10.08 -11.63 -3.61
N LEU A 228 10.99 -11.05 -4.39
CA LEU A 228 11.91 -11.88 -5.18
C LEU A 228 12.77 -12.68 -4.20
N ASP A 229 12.92 -13.98 -4.43
CA ASP A 229 13.97 -14.70 -3.73
C ASP A 229 15.36 -14.14 -4.13
N GLN A 230 16.39 -14.48 -3.36
CA GLN A 230 17.72 -13.92 -3.55
C GLN A 230 18.29 -14.20 -4.96
N ALA A 231 17.95 -15.33 -5.57
CA ALA A 231 18.45 -15.71 -6.89
C ALA A 231 17.75 -14.89 -7.98
N ALA A 232 16.43 -14.75 -7.88
CA ALA A 232 15.62 -13.94 -8.77
C ALA A 232 16.01 -12.45 -8.71
N ARG A 233 16.30 -11.93 -7.51
CA ARG A 233 16.80 -10.56 -7.33
C ARG A 233 18.17 -10.35 -7.99
N THR A 234 19.10 -11.26 -7.74
CA THR A 234 20.43 -11.24 -8.37
C THR A 234 20.33 -11.24 -9.90
N ALA A 235 19.39 -12.00 -10.48
CA ALA A 235 19.16 -12.05 -11.92
C ALA A 235 18.69 -10.69 -12.48
N VAL A 236 17.74 -10.04 -11.80
CA VAL A 236 17.23 -8.71 -12.18
C VAL A 236 18.32 -7.64 -12.06
N GLU A 237 19.04 -7.59 -10.93
CA GLU A 237 20.13 -6.64 -10.69
C GLU A 237 21.25 -6.79 -11.72
N SER A 238 21.72 -8.02 -11.96
CA SER A 238 22.78 -8.30 -12.93
C SER A 238 22.38 -7.94 -14.36
N HIS A 239 21.12 -8.21 -14.74
CA HIS A 239 20.61 -7.83 -16.06
C HIS A 239 20.52 -6.31 -16.23
N ALA A 240 20.04 -5.58 -15.21
CA ALA A 240 19.99 -4.12 -15.24
C ALA A 240 21.39 -3.50 -15.36
N VAL A 241 22.36 -3.98 -14.58
CA VAL A 241 23.77 -3.57 -14.65
C VAL A 241 24.36 -3.83 -16.03
N ALA A 242 24.14 -5.04 -16.59
CA ALA A 242 24.63 -5.38 -17.93
C ALA A 242 24.07 -4.42 -19.00
N ARG A 243 22.78 -4.10 -18.93
CA ARG A 243 22.12 -3.15 -19.84
C ARG A 243 22.68 -1.73 -19.67
N ALA A 244 22.90 -1.27 -18.44
CA ALA A 244 23.50 0.02 -18.14
C ALA A 244 24.92 0.14 -18.69
N VAL A 245 25.75 -0.90 -18.52
CA VAL A 245 27.12 -0.95 -19.08
C VAL A 245 27.10 -0.84 -20.60
N LEU A 246 26.21 -1.59 -21.28
CA LEU A 246 26.07 -1.51 -22.74
C LEU A 246 25.68 -0.10 -23.20
N TYR A 247 24.71 0.52 -22.52
CA TYR A 247 24.30 1.89 -22.81
C TYR A 247 25.45 2.89 -22.64
N LEU A 248 26.13 2.87 -21.49
CA LEU A 248 27.22 3.81 -21.18
C LEU A 248 28.40 3.66 -22.16
N ARG A 249 28.76 2.44 -22.52
CA ARG A 249 29.80 2.18 -23.54
C ARG A 249 29.41 2.73 -24.90
N ALA A 250 28.14 2.59 -25.30
CA ALA A 250 27.64 3.18 -26.53
C ALA A 250 27.66 4.73 -26.50
N GLN A 251 27.57 5.34 -25.32
CA GLN A 251 27.74 6.78 -25.11
C GLN A 251 29.22 7.23 -25.02
N GLY A 252 30.16 6.32 -25.27
CA GLY A 252 31.60 6.62 -25.30
C GLY A 252 32.29 6.60 -23.93
N PHE A 253 31.65 6.08 -22.88
CA PHE A 253 32.29 5.92 -21.58
C PHE A 253 33.10 4.61 -21.50
N ALA A 254 34.28 4.68 -20.89
CA ALA A 254 34.91 3.55 -20.25
C ALA A 254 34.19 3.28 -18.91
N VAL A 255 33.71 2.06 -18.71
CA VAL A 255 32.83 1.70 -17.59
C VAL A 255 33.49 0.62 -16.75
N ARG A 256 33.55 0.83 -15.43
CA ARG A 256 33.95 -0.16 -14.43
C ARG A 256 32.79 -0.45 -13.50
N ASP A 257 32.52 -1.73 -13.27
CA ASP A 257 31.60 -2.19 -12.23
C ASP A 257 32.31 -2.18 -10.88
N VAL A 258 31.78 -1.41 -9.94
CA VAL A 258 32.36 -1.15 -8.61
C VAL A 258 31.37 -1.42 -7.47
N GLY A 259 30.15 -1.88 -7.77
CA GLY A 259 29.06 -2.06 -6.79
C GLY A 259 29.38 -3.03 -5.65
N ALA A 260 30.38 -3.91 -5.82
CA ALA A 260 30.83 -4.81 -4.76
C ALA A 260 31.72 -4.14 -3.70
N VAL A 261 32.30 -2.97 -3.99
CA VAL A 261 33.32 -2.31 -3.15
C VAL A 261 33.02 -0.84 -2.84
N GLU A 262 32.22 -0.18 -3.67
CA GLU A 262 31.81 1.22 -3.51
C GLU A 262 30.32 1.32 -3.14
N SER A 263 29.86 2.54 -2.86
CA SER A 263 28.44 2.82 -2.55
C SER A 263 27.61 3.23 -3.77
N TYR A 264 28.03 2.84 -4.96
CA TYR A 264 27.37 3.05 -6.26
C TYR A 264 27.80 1.93 -7.21
N ASP A 265 27.05 1.71 -8.29
CA ASP A 265 27.23 0.51 -9.12
C ASP A 265 28.33 0.65 -10.18
N LEU A 266 28.33 1.72 -10.97
CA LEU A 266 29.24 1.87 -12.10
C LEU A 266 30.01 3.19 -12.07
N ASP A 267 31.33 3.10 -12.28
CA ASP A 267 32.22 4.23 -12.52
C ASP A 267 32.41 4.41 -14.04
N ALA A 268 31.80 5.47 -14.57
CA ALA A 268 31.82 5.77 -16.00
C ALA A 268 32.71 6.99 -16.27
N THR A 269 33.71 6.83 -17.14
CA THR A 269 34.68 7.88 -17.47
C THR A 269 34.81 8.10 -18.98
N ARG A 270 34.93 9.34 -19.41
CA ARG A 270 35.32 9.73 -20.78
C ARG A 270 36.16 11.02 -20.71
N PRO A 271 36.77 11.50 -21.80
CA PRO A 271 37.62 12.70 -21.74
C PRO A 271 36.88 13.90 -21.12
N GLY A 272 37.42 14.40 -20.00
CA GLY A 272 36.86 15.56 -19.28
C GLY A 272 35.65 15.28 -18.37
N GLU A 273 35.21 14.02 -18.24
CA GLU A 273 34.01 13.69 -17.49
C GLU A 273 34.10 12.33 -16.79
N ARG A 274 33.74 12.32 -15.50
CA ARG A 274 33.53 11.10 -14.70
C ARG A 274 32.15 11.18 -14.07
N VAL A 275 31.41 10.08 -14.14
CA VAL A 275 30.04 9.97 -13.64
C VAL A 275 29.94 8.77 -12.71
N TYR A 276 29.37 9.02 -11.52
CA TYR A 276 29.02 8.00 -10.55
C TYR A 276 27.60 7.52 -10.85
N VAL A 277 27.47 6.28 -11.30
CA VAL A 277 26.20 5.75 -11.81
C VAL A 277 25.59 4.77 -10.80
N GLU A 278 24.35 5.04 -10.44
CA GLU A 278 23.48 4.12 -9.69
C GLU A 278 22.53 3.41 -10.67
N VAL A 279 22.40 2.09 -10.56
CA VAL A 279 21.60 1.26 -11.45
C VAL A 279 20.51 0.54 -10.66
N LYS A 280 19.25 0.75 -11.02
CA LYS A 280 18.10 0.08 -10.41
C LYS A 280 17.38 -0.81 -11.43
N GLY A 281 17.33 -2.10 -11.17
CA GLY A 281 16.54 -3.06 -11.93
C GLY A 281 15.21 -3.34 -11.26
N THR A 282 14.12 -3.46 -12.03
CA THR A 282 12.83 -3.92 -11.52
C THR A 282 11.99 -4.60 -12.59
N THR A 283 11.13 -5.53 -12.16
CA THR A 283 10.10 -6.16 -13.02
C THR A 283 8.81 -5.31 -13.12
N SER A 284 8.75 -4.19 -12.38
CA SER A 284 7.66 -3.20 -12.40
C SER A 284 7.98 -2.00 -13.32
N THR A 285 7.20 -0.91 -13.31
CA THR A 285 7.49 0.31 -14.10
C THR A 285 8.78 1.03 -13.80
N GLY A 286 9.31 0.86 -12.59
CA GLY A 286 10.33 1.76 -12.07
C GLY A 286 9.81 3.19 -11.86
N ALA A 287 8.50 3.35 -11.57
CA ALA A 287 7.93 4.64 -11.15
C ALA A 287 8.62 5.15 -9.87
N GLU A 288 8.90 4.22 -8.94
CA GLU A 288 9.65 4.46 -7.71
C GLU A 288 10.81 3.46 -7.60
N VAL A 289 11.87 3.84 -6.90
CA VAL A 289 13.03 2.98 -6.62
C VAL A 289 13.45 3.13 -5.16
N VAL A 290 13.97 2.06 -4.57
CA VAL A 290 14.52 2.11 -3.22
C VAL A 290 15.97 2.54 -3.28
N LEU A 291 16.30 3.59 -2.52
CA LEU A 291 17.66 4.07 -2.35
C LEU A 291 18.17 3.80 -0.93
N THR A 292 19.43 3.45 -0.80
CA THR A 292 20.08 3.37 0.52
C THR A 292 20.56 4.75 0.99
N HIS A 293 20.77 4.89 2.29
CA HIS A 293 21.33 6.13 2.86
C HIS A 293 22.66 6.53 2.21
N ASN A 294 23.51 5.55 1.88
CA ASN A 294 24.81 5.82 1.27
C ASN A 294 24.67 6.30 -0.18
N GLU A 295 23.73 5.75 -0.94
CA GLU A 295 23.42 6.20 -2.31
C GLU A 295 22.92 7.65 -2.32
N VAL A 296 21.99 8.00 -1.43
CA VAL A 296 21.50 9.38 -1.29
C VAL A 296 22.62 10.34 -0.89
N ARG A 297 23.48 9.93 0.06
CA ARG A 297 24.61 10.76 0.49
C ARG A 297 25.63 10.95 -0.64
N LEU A 298 25.99 9.88 -1.36
CA LEU A 298 26.90 9.96 -2.49
C LEU A 298 26.31 10.85 -3.60
N ASN A 299 25.00 10.73 -3.86
CA ASN A 299 24.31 11.60 -4.81
C ASN A 299 24.50 13.09 -4.46
N ALA A 300 24.24 13.45 -3.20
CA ALA A 300 24.41 14.83 -2.72
C ALA A 300 25.87 15.31 -2.79
N ASP A 301 26.83 14.45 -2.42
CA ASP A 301 28.26 14.79 -2.38
C ASP A 301 28.89 14.92 -3.77
N ARG A 302 28.34 14.22 -4.79
CA ARG A 302 28.92 14.13 -6.14
C ARG A 302 28.11 14.83 -7.22
N TYR A 303 26.91 15.34 -6.92
CA TYR A 303 26.14 16.15 -7.85
C TYR A 303 26.98 17.33 -8.40
N PRO A 304 26.93 17.64 -9.72
CA PRO A 304 26.07 17.08 -10.76
C PRO A 304 26.65 15.83 -11.47
N HIS A 305 27.76 15.26 -11.00
CA HIS A 305 28.46 14.14 -11.64
C HIS A 305 27.84 12.77 -11.35
N THR A 306 26.53 12.72 -11.12
CA THR A 306 25.79 11.52 -10.73
C THR A 306 24.76 11.19 -11.80
N MET A 307 24.50 9.90 -11.99
CA MET A 307 23.51 9.40 -12.95
C MET A 307 22.71 8.28 -12.31
N LEU A 308 21.40 8.29 -12.54
CA LEU A 308 20.52 7.17 -12.20
C LEU A 308 20.08 6.49 -13.49
N ILE A 309 20.31 5.19 -13.59
CA ILE A 309 19.78 4.34 -14.65
C ILE A 309 18.76 3.38 -14.05
N VAL A 310 17.51 3.49 -14.47
CA VAL A 310 16.45 2.56 -14.08
C VAL A 310 16.13 1.66 -15.28
N VAL A 311 16.24 0.35 -15.09
CA VAL A 311 15.81 -0.66 -16.06
C VAL A 311 14.55 -1.32 -15.51
N SER A 312 13.41 -0.92 -16.06
CA SER A 312 12.09 -1.35 -15.64
C SER A 312 11.45 -2.34 -16.61
N ASP A 313 10.32 -2.93 -16.25
CA ASP A 313 9.57 -3.91 -17.04
C ASP A 313 10.47 -5.08 -17.49
N ILE A 314 11.40 -5.48 -16.62
CA ILE A 314 12.25 -6.65 -16.83
C ILE A 314 11.36 -7.90 -16.77
N ASP A 315 11.44 -8.71 -17.81
CA ASP A 315 10.80 -10.02 -17.87
C ASP A 315 11.69 -11.02 -17.14
N LEU A 316 11.15 -11.68 -16.12
CA LEU A 316 11.87 -12.59 -15.25
C LEU A 316 11.22 -13.97 -15.30
N ASP A 317 11.93 -14.91 -15.92
CA ASP A 317 11.62 -16.33 -15.87
C ASP A 317 12.10 -16.91 -14.53
N ARG A 318 11.14 -17.22 -13.66
CA ARG A 318 11.36 -17.81 -12.33
C ARG A 318 11.47 -19.32 -12.36
N ASP A 319 10.99 -19.96 -13.43
CA ASP A 319 10.98 -21.42 -13.57
C ASP A 319 12.33 -21.92 -14.09
N ALA A 320 13.10 -21.05 -14.74
CA ALA A 320 14.50 -21.29 -15.05
C ALA A 320 15.36 -21.47 -13.79
N THR A 321 16.31 -22.41 -13.83
CA THR A 321 17.30 -22.62 -12.77
C THR A 321 18.72 -22.43 -13.33
N PRO A 322 19.44 -21.35 -12.96
CA PRO A 322 18.97 -20.22 -12.13
C PRO A 322 17.95 -19.34 -12.88
N PRO A 323 17.17 -18.49 -12.17
CA PRO A 323 16.22 -17.56 -12.77
C PRO A 323 16.88 -16.67 -13.83
N ARG A 324 16.13 -16.33 -14.89
CA ARG A 324 16.66 -15.56 -16.02
C ARG A 324 15.87 -14.28 -16.24
N ALA A 325 16.58 -13.16 -16.29
CA ALA A 325 16.02 -11.85 -16.58
C ALA A 325 16.35 -11.44 -18.03
N GLN A 326 15.40 -10.80 -18.70
CA GLN A 326 15.55 -10.31 -20.07
C GLN A 326 14.73 -9.04 -20.33
N GLY A 327 15.00 -8.39 -21.46
CA GLY A 327 14.24 -7.21 -21.89
C GLY A 327 14.44 -5.97 -21.00
N GLY A 328 13.36 -5.25 -20.76
CA GLY A 328 13.31 -4.05 -19.93
C GLY A 328 13.45 -2.72 -20.68
N ARG A 329 12.72 -1.71 -20.18
CA ARG A 329 12.77 -0.30 -20.63
C ARG A 329 13.79 0.47 -19.79
N MET A 330 14.65 1.25 -20.44
CA MET A 330 15.68 2.02 -19.75
C MET A 330 15.28 3.49 -19.64
N ARG A 331 15.36 4.03 -18.42
CA ARG A 331 15.27 5.46 -18.12
C ARG A 331 16.60 5.92 -17.54
N VAL A 332 17.15 6.99 -18.11
CA VAL A 332 18.42 7.58 -17.67
C VAL A 332 18.17 9.01 -17.20
N VAL A 333 18.65 9.34 -16.01
CA VAL A 333 18.57 10.69 -15.44
C VAL A 333 20.00 11.17 -15.18
N HIS A 334 20.40 12.24 -15.86
CA HIS A 334 21.73 12.85 -15.69
C HIS A 334 21.69 14.34 -16.07
N PRO A 335 22.14 15.26 -15.20
CA PRO A 335 22.58 15.01 -13.83
C PRO A 335 21.41 14.54 -12.95
N TRP A 336 21.66 13.58 -12.06
CA TRP A 336 20.64 13.07 -11.16
C TRP A 336 20.77 13.73 -9.79
N HIS A 337 19.71 14.38 -9.31
CA HIS A 337 19.62 14.93 -7.96
C HIS A 337 18.50 14.22 -7.19
N ALA A 338 18.84 13.54 -6.10
CA ALA A 338 17.88 12.94 -5.18
C ALA A 338 17.40 14.00 -4.18
N ALA A 339 16.52 14.89 -4.63
CA ALA A 339 16.01 15.98 -3.81
C ALA A 339 15.25 15.44 -2.58
N GLY A 340 15.43 16.06 -1.42
CA GLY A 340 14.83 15.58 -0.17
C GLY A 340 13.30 15.55 -0.18
N GLU A 341 12.66 16.40 -1.01
CA GLU A 341 11.20 16.42 -1.20
C GLU A 341 10.66 15.23 -2.00
N ASP A 342 11.51 14.58 -2.80
CA ASP A 342 11.19 13.38 -3.58
C ASP A 342 11.54 12.09 -2.81
N LEU A 343 12.11 12.20 -1.60
CA LEU A 343 12.53 11.06 -0.79
C LEU A 343 11.55 10.77 0.34
N THR A 344 11.00 9.56 0.34
CA THR A 344 10.24 9.04 1.49
C THR A 344 11.13 8.12 2.33
N PRO A 345 11.42 8.45 3.61
CA PRO A 345 12.24 7.59 4.45
C PRO A 345 11.57 6.25 4.77
N LEU A 346 12.24 5.15 4.42
CA LEU A 346 11.73 3.78 4.68
C LEU A 346 12.26 3.19 6.00
N ALA A 347 13.50 3.51 6.38
CA ALA A 347 14.17 2.94 7.54
C ALA A 347 15.16 3.92 8.17
N TYR A 348 15.32 3.84 9.49
CA TYR A 348 16.33 4.60 10.22
C TYR A 348 17.21 3.67 11.06
N ARG A 349 18.52 3.94 11.05
CA ARG A 349 19.45 3.34 12.01
C ARG A 349 19.58 4.25 13.22
N TYR A 350 19.07 3.81 14.36
CA TYR A 350 19.23 4.51 15.64
C TYR A 350 20.37 3.91 16.45
N ARG A 351 21.29 4.75 16.96
CA ARG A 351 22.33 4.33 17.90
C ARG A 351 21.79 4.51 19.32
N VAL A 352 21.51 3.41 20.00
CA VAL A 352 21.05 3.42 21.39
C VAL A 352 22.19 3.91 22.30
N PRO A 353 21.99 4.97 23.10
CA PRO A 353 22.97 5.38 24.10
C PRO A 353 23.01 4.34 25.23
N TRP A 354 24.18 3.74 25.48
CA TRP A 354 24.37 2.83 26.60
C TRP A 354 24.79 3.63 27.86
N PRO A 355 24.14 3.45 29.03
CA PRO A 355 24.61 4.05 30.28
C PRO A 355 26.01 3.52 30.59
N HIS A 356 26.99 4.40 30.77
CA HIS A 356 28.39 4.07 31.01
C HIS A 356 28.57 2.82 31.90
N ALA A 357 29.17 1.77 31.34
CA ALA A 357 29.78 0.72 32.15
C ALA A 357 30.77 1.40 33.10
N GLN A 358 30.52 1.28 34.40
CA GLN A 358 31.49 1.68 35.42
C GLN A 358 32.80 0.96 35.12
N ARG A 359 33.80 1.71 34.69
CA ARG A 359 35.17 1.22 34.62
C ARG A 359 35.56 0.77 36.03
N PRO A 360 36.08 -0.46 36.24
CA PRO A 360 36.62 -0.82 37.54
C PRO A 360 37.72 0.18 37.89
N GLY A 361 37.54 0.87 39.02
CA GLY A 361 38.41 1.93 39.49
C GLY A 361 39.85 1.44 39.61
N ARG A 362 40.75 2.13 38.91
CA ARG A 362 42.17 2.12 39.26
C ARG A 362 42.33 2.94 40.54
N GLY A 363 42.70 2.26 41.61
CA GLY A 363 43.59 2.76 42.66
C GLY A 363 43.00 3.71 43.70
N PHE A 364 42.79 3.17 44.90
CA PHE A 364 43.28 3.85 46.11
C PHE A 364 44.18 2.86 46.84
N VAL A 365 45.49 3.02 46.65
CA VAL A 365 46.49 2.52 47.61
C VAL A 365 46.57 3.61 48.67
N THR A 366 46.04 3.33 49.86
CA THR A 366 46.30 4.14 51.05
C THR A 366 47.73 3.89 51.49
N GLY A 367 48.58 4.92 51.40
CA GLY A 367 49.86 4.95 52.10
C GLY A 367 49.63 4.97 53.61
N GLY A 368 50.38 4.13 54.31
CA GLY A 368 50.38 4.03 55.76
C GLY A 368 51.09 5.21 56.44
N SER A 369 50.77 5.32 57.73
CA SER A 369 51.41 6.13 58.75
C SER A 369 52.88 5.82 58.97
#